data_AF-A0A382LB54-F1
#
_entry.id   AF-A0A382LB54-F1
#
_cell.length_a   1.000
_cell.length_b   1.000
_cell.length_c   1.000
_cell.angle_alpha   90.00
_cell.angle_beta   90.00
_cell.angle_gamma   90.00
#
_symmetry.space_group_name_H-M   'P 1'
#
loop_
_entity.id
_entity.type
_entity.pdbx_description
1 polymer ?
#
loop_
_entity_poly.entity_id
_entity_poly.type
_entity_poly.pdbx_seq_one_letter_code
_entity_poly.pdbx_strand_id
1 'polypeptide(L)' 'MSDSNRKLATILATDCVNFSKHMESDEEKTLRNLNDCRKIIDAKISEFGGKIFSTAGDSIVAEF' A
#
# COMPACT_ATOMS: atom_id res chain seq x y z
N MET A 1 -21.14 29.53 -9.09
CA MET A 1 -20.92 28.18 -9.69
C MET A 1 -19.71 27.62 -8.99
N SER A 2 -19.84 26.50 -8.30
CA SER A 2 -18.69 25.82 -7.69
C SER A 2 -17.88 25.18 -8.81
N ASP A 3 -16.78 25.83 -9.21
CA ASP A 3 -15.78 25.25 -10.09
C ASP A 3 -15.24 23.98 -9.42
N SER A 4 -15.82 22.84 -9.79
CA SER A 4 -15.35 21.54 -9.34
C SER A 4 -14.01 21.28 -10.00
N ASN A 5 -12.93 21.51 -9.26
CA ASN A 5 -11.57 21.25 -9.72
C ASN A 5 -11.40 19.74 -9.93
N ARG A 6 -11.52 19.30 -11.19
CA ARG A 6 -11.33 17.91 -11.60
C ARG A 6 -9.84 17.66 -11.76
N LYS A 7 -9.28 16.83 -10.90
CA LYS A 7 -7.89 16.35 -11.00
C LYS A 7 -7.90 14.89 -11.45
N LEU A 8 -7.16 14.58 -12.51
CA LEU A 8 -6.82 13.20 -12.84
C LEU A 8 -5.75 12.73 -11.85
N ALA A 9 -6.01 11.62 -11.17
CA ALA A 9 -5.08 10.98 -10.25
C ALA A 9 -4.98 9.50 -10.60
N THR A 10 -3.79 8.93 -10.50
CA THR A 10 -3.56 7.50 -10.69
C THR A 10 -3.58 6.83 -9.32
N ILE A 11 -4.45 5.84 -9.11
CA ILE A 11 -4.56 5.13 -7.84
C ILE A 11 -3.92 3.74 -8.00
N LEU A 12 -2.91 3.48 -7.18
CA LEU A 12 -2.31 2.16 -6.99
C LEU A 12 -2.95 1.50 -5.78
N ALA A 13 -3.56 0.34 -5.96
CA ALA A 13 -4.02 -0.53 -4.88
C ALA A 13 -3.26 -1.86 -4.95
N THR A 14 -2.58 -2.23 -3.87
CA THR A 14 -1.77 -3.46 -3.79
C THR A 14 -2.05 -4.20 -2.48
N ASP A 15 -1.95 -5.52 -2.50
CA ASP A 15 -2.33 -6.40 -1.40
C ASP A 15 -1.43 -7.64 -1.34
N CYS A 16 -1.31 -8.28 -0.17
CA CYS A 16 -0.43 -9.43 0.01
C CYS A 16 -1.19 -10.74 -0.31
N VAL A 17 -0.70 -11.49 -1.31
CA VAL A 17 -1.32 -12.75 -1.71
C VAL A 17 -1.22 -13.77 -0.56
N ASN A 18 -2.34 -14.42 -0.23
CA ASN A 18 -2.45 -15.43 0.83
C ASN A 18 -2.07 -14.92 2.24
N PHE A 19 -2.22 -13.63 2.52
CA PHE A 19 -1.88 -13.04 3.83
C PHE A 19 -2.48 -13.81 5.01
N SER A 20 -3.77 -14.15 4.96
CA SER A 20 -4.44 -14.91 6.04
C SER A 20 -3.80 -16.27 6.31
N LYS A 21 -3.37 -16.98 5.25
CA LYS A 21 -2.72 -18.30 5.38
C LYS A 21 -1.31 -18.18 5.95
N HIS A 22 -0.61 -17.10 5.61
CA HIS A 22 0.70 -16.80 6.18
C HIS A 22 0.58 -16.43 7.67
N MET A 23 -0.41 -15.60 8.03
CA MET A 23 -0.72 -15.24 9.42
C MET A 23 -1.10 -16.45 10.28
N GLU A 24 -1.88 -17.40 9.75
CA GLU A 24 -2.24 -18.63 10.47
C GLU A 24 -1.03 -19.54 10.72
N SER A 25 -0.09 -19.61 9.77
CA SER A 25 1.07 -20.49 9.84
C SER A 25 2.17 -19.94 10.75
N ASP A 26 2.49 -18.65 10.61
CA ASP A 26 3.56 -17.99 11.36
C ASP A 26 3.33 -16.47 11.36
N GLU A 27 2.64 -15.98 12.39
CA GLU A 27 2.25 -14.58 12.53
C GLU A 27 3.47 -13.65 12.60
N GLU A 28 4.46 -13.93 13.46
CA GLU A 28 5.61 -13.05 13.66
C GLU A 28 6.44 -12.92 12.38
N LYS A 29 6.69 -14.03 11.69
CA LYS A 29 7.42 -14.03 10.42
C LYS A 29 6.65 -13.29 9.32
N THR A 30 5.32 -13.47 9.28
CA THR A 30 4.47 -12.79 8.30
C THR A 30 4.47 -11.29 8.52
N LEU A 31 4.32 -10.83 9.75
CA LEU A 31 4.41 -9.40 10.11
C LEU A 31 5.79 -8.82 9.79
N ARG A 32 6.87 -9.55 10.05
CA ARG A 32 8.23 -9.09 9.73
C ARG A 32 8.42 -8.94 8.22
N ASN A 33 8.01 -9.94 7.44
CA ASN A 33 8.10 -9.90 5.99
C ASN A 33 7.22 -8.80 5.41
N LEU A 34 6.00 -8.63 5.92
CA LEU A 34 5.10 -7.55 5.49
C LEU A 34 5.73 -6.17 5.71
N ASN A 35 6.33 -5.95 6.90
CA ASN A 35 7.02 -4.70 7.20
C ASN A 35 8.21 -4.45 6.28
N ASP A 36 9.00 -5.49 5.96
CA ASP A 36 10.14 -5.34 5.07
C ASP A 36 9.72 -5.08 3.61
N CYS A 37 8.69 -5.78 3.12
CA CYS A 37 8.06 -5.48 1.83
C CYS A 37 7.52 -4.05 1.79
N ARG A 38 6.88 -3.61 2.87
CA ARG A 38 6.31 -2.27 2.96
C ARG A 38 7.35 -1.17 2.91
N LYS A 39 8.51 -1.34 3.57
CA LYS A 39 9.64 -0.39 3.42
C LYS A 39 10.08 -0.22 1.97
N ILE A 40 10.11 -1.32 1.21
CA ILE A 40 10.50 -1.31 -0.20
C ILE A 40 9.43 -0.59 -1.04
N ILE A 41 8.15 -0.94 -0.82
CA ILE A 41 7.02 -0.34 -1.53
C ILE A 41 6.91 1.16 -1.23
N ASP A 42 6.97 1.55 0.04
CA ASP A 42 6.88 2.95 0.48
C ASP A 42 8.03 3.78 -0.12
N ALA A 43 9.25 3.24 -0.11
CA ALA A 43 10.40 3.88 -0.75
C ALA A 43 10.19 4.07 -2.26
N LYS A 44 9.65 3.04 -2.94
CA LYS A 44 9.37 3.11 -4.38
C LYS A 44 8.26 4.10 -4.70
N ILE A 45 7.17 4.11 -3.94
CA ILE A 45 6.07 5.07 -4.11
C ILE A 45 6.61 6.49 -3.99
N SER A 46 7.43 6.77 -2.95
CA SER A 46 8.05 8.08 -2.78
C SER A 46 9.04 8.43 -3.89
N GLU A 47 9.81 7.46 -4.40
CA GLU A 47 10.78 7.63 -5.50
C GLU A 47 10.08 8.06 -6.80
N PHE A 48 8.89 7.51 -7.07
CA PHE A 48 8.09 7.84 -8.25
C PHE A 48 7.13 9.03 -8.03
N GLY A 49 7.25 9.75 -6.91
CA GLY A 49 6.44 10.94 -6.61
C GLY A 49 4.99 10.65 -6.16
N GLY A 50 4.68 9.38 -5.86
CA GLY A 50 3.40 8.99 -5.31
C GLY A 50 3.29 9.27 -3.81
N LYS A 51 2.06 9.24 -3.31
CA LYS A 51 1.72 9.44 -1.91
C LYS A 51 0.78 8.35 -1.43
N ILE A 52 1.15 7.68 -0.34
CA ILE A 52 0.26 6.71 0.32
C ILE A 52 -0.83 7.50 1.03
N PHE A 53 -2.09 7.27 0.67
CA PHE A 53 -3.22 7.94 1.32
C PHE A 53 -3.93 7.03 2.34
N SER A 54 -3.85 5.71 2.16
CA SER A 54 -4.45 4.75 3.09
C SER A 54 -3.74 3.41 3.06
N THR A 55 -3.72 2.73 4.21
CA THR A 55 -3.27 1.35 4.33
C THR A 55 -4.22 0.59 5.24
N ALA A 56 -4.62 -0.61 4.86
CA ALA A 56 -5.54 -1.44 5.62
C ALA A 56 -4.94 -2.83 5.77
N GLY A 57 -4.42 -3.15 6.95
CA GLY A 57 -3.71 -4.41 7.18
C GLY A 57 -2.49 -4.55 6.27
N ASP A 58 -2.53 -5.53 5.39
CA ASP A 58 -1.54 -5.84 4.36
C ASP A 58 -1.74 -5.08 3.04
N SER A 59 -2.89 -4.42 2.87
CA SER A 59 -3.17 -3.62 1.68
C SER A 59 -2.60 -2.21 1.77
N ILE A 60 -2.09 -1.70 0.65
CA ILE A 60 -1.57 -0.33 0.48
C ILE A 60 -2.31 0.35 -0.65
N VAL A 61 -2.73 1.60 -0.43
CA VAL A 61 -3.32 2.44 -1.46
C VAL A 61 -2.58 3.77 -1.57
N ALA A 62 -2.08 4.05 -2.78
CA ALA A 62 -1.31 5.24 -3.09
C ALA A 62 -1.88 6.00 -4.28
N GLU A 63 -1.78 7.31 -4.24
CA GLU A 63 -2.06 8.20 -5.37
C GLU A 63 -0.75 8.62 -6.04
N PHE A 64 -0.80 8.83 -7.35
CA PHE A 64 0.26 9.42 -8.18
C PHE A 64 -0.35 10.52 -9.05
#